data_AF-A0A4Y2JHC2-F1
#
_entry.id   AF-A0A4Y2JHC2-F1
#
_cell.length_a   1.000
_cell.length_b   1.000
_cell.length_c   1.000
_cell.angle_alpha   90.00
_cell.angle_beta   90.00
_cell.angle_gamma   90.00
#
_symmetry.space_group_name_H-M   'P 1'
#
loop_
_entity.id
_entity.type
_entity.pdbx_description
1 polymer ?
#
loop_
_entity_poly.entity_id
_entity_poly.type
_entity_poly.pdbx_seq_one_letter_code
_entity_poly.pdbx_strand_id
1 'polypeptide(L)'
;MIAKYIAYTIPKTRKKYIIPILEKLRDAHYTFNDMNELQKDGKTEYRSNVIDLFSYLMRNERAESQPPPGFHTFLQGILDADIPIGWIVNKNVKELILLSQADPKRRDQSSPSTLNESKPKKLTTAERLQTISNPETSPEPEKEAIKKTLSDPESSPTIQLKQWTNWEEAKRLS
;
A
#
# COMPACT_ATOMS: atom_id res chain seq x y z
N MET A 1 6.87 -18.45 -17.19
CA MET A 1 6.48 -19.36 -16.09
C MET A 1 5.24 -18.86 -15.35
N ILE A 2 5.27 -17.65 -14.79
CA ILE A 2 4.18 -17.01 -14.01
C ILE A 2 2.78 -17.08 -14.65
N ALA A 3 2.65 -16.77 -15.95
CA ALA A 3 1.37 -16.78 -16.66
C ALA A 3 0.69 -18.16 -16.70
N LYS A 4 1.47 -19.25 -16.71
CA LYS A 4 0.93 -20.61 -16.67
C LYS A 4 0.24 -20.87 -15.33
N TYR A 5 0.81 -20.39 -14.23
CA TYR A 5 0.24 -20.57 -12.88
C TYR A 5 -1.04 -19.73 -12.69
N ILE A 6 -1.02 -18.47 -13.13
CA ILE A 6 -2.22 -17.62 -13.16
C ILE A 6 -3.34 -18.29 -13.97
N ALA A 7 -3.01 -18.91 -15.10
CA ALA A 7 -3.99 -19.56 -15.94
C ALA A 7 -4.71 -20.74 -15.26
N TYR A 8 -4.18 -21.32 -14.19
CA TYR A 8 -4.88 -22.39 -13.44
C TYR A 8 -5.94 -21.84 -12.48
N THR A 9 -5.84 -20.60 -12.03
CA THR A 9 -6.72 -20.05 -10.99
C THR A 9 -7.86 -19.20 -11.54
N ILE A 10 -7.82 -18.83 -12.82
CA ILE A 10 -8.82 -17.97 -13.47
C ILE A 10 -9.70 -18.72 -14.48
N PRO A 11 -10.91 -18.20 -14.81
CA PRO A 11 -11.81 -18.82 -15.78
C PRO A 11 -11.18 -19.00 -17.17
N LYS A 12 -11.48 -20.12 -17.85
CA LYS A 12 -10.93 -20.46 -19.18
C LYS A 12 -11.10 -19.33 -20.21
N THR A 13 -12.26 -18.67 -20.21
CA THR A 13 -12.59 -17.57 -21.12
C THR A 13 -11.77 -16.30 -20.90
N ARG A 14 -11.08 -16.18 -19.75
CA ARG A 14 -10.29 -15.01 -19.35
C ARG A 14 -8.79 -15.21 -19.49
N LYS A 15 -8.31 -16.44 -19.71
CA LYS A 15 -6.88 -16.77 -19.88
C LYS A 15 -6.18 -15.94 -20.95
N LYS A 16 -6.91 -15.59 -22.03
CA LYS A 16 -6.39 -14.78 -23.13
C LYS A 16 -5.93 -13.37 -22.73
N TYR A 17 -6.38 -12.86 -21.58
CA TYR A 17 -6.01 -11.53 -21.09
C TYR A 17 -4.80 -11.52 -20.16
N ILE A 18 -4.28 -12.68 -19.73
CA ILE A 18 -3.17 -12.74 -18.78
C ILE A 18 -1.92 -12.07 -19.35
N ILE A 19 -1.48 -12.51 -20.54
CA ILE A 19 -0.26 -11.99 -21.17
C ILE A 19 -0.40 -10.49 -21.49
N PRO A 20 -1.48 -10.02 -22.14
CA PRO A 20 -1.66 -8.59 -22.40
C PRO A 20 -1.66 -7.70 -21.15
N ILE A 21 -2.21 -8.18 -20.03
CA ILE A 21 -2.19 -7.42 -18.77
C ILE A 21 -0.77 -7.37 -18.20
N LEU A 22 -0.04 -8.49 -18.20
CA LEU A 22 1.34 -8.53 -17.72
C LEU A 22 2.26 -7.62 -18.55
N GLU A 23 2.05 -7.54 -19.87
CA GLU A 23 2.79 -6.66 -20.77
C GLU A 23 2.50 -5.19 -20.45
N LYS A 24 1.21 -4.81 -20.40
CA LYS A 24 0.80 -3.44 -20.06
C LYS A 24 1.29 -3.00 -18.68
N LEU A 25 1.24 -3.87 -17.67
CA LEU A 25 1.78 -3.59 -16.34
C LEU A 25 3.30 -3.35 -16.39
N ARG A 26 4.04 -4.17 -17.13
CA ARG A 26 5.48 -4.00 -17.29
C ARG A 26 5.81 -2.65 -17.92
N ASP A 27 5.08 -2.25 -18.95
CA ASP A 27 5.27 -0.96 -19.63
C ASP A 27 5.00 0.23 -18.69
N ALA A 28 4.14 0.04 -17.67
CA ALA A 28 3.87 1.00 -16.61
C ALA A 28 4.78 0.86 -15.37
N HIS A 29 5.90 0.13 -15.47
CA HIS A 29 6.84 -0.13 -14.37
C HIS A 29 6.29 -0.97 -13.20
N TYR A 30 5.29 -1.81 -13.48
CA TYR A 30 4.78 -2.84 -12.58
C TYR A 30 5.25 -4.21 -13.04
N THR A 31 6.17 -4.82 -12.29
CA THR A 31 6.73 -6.15 -12.60
C THR A 31 6.43 -7.15 -11.48
N PHE A 32 6.83 -8.40 -11.67
CA PHE A 32 6.74 -9.43 -10.64
C PHE A 32 8.11 -10.06 -10.45
N ASN A 33 8.54 -10.22 -9.19
CA ASN A 33 9.83 -10.82 -8.88
C ASN A 33 9.78 -12.36 -9.01
N ASP A 34 10.91 -13.03 -8.73
CA ASP A 34 11.02 -14.49 -8.79
C ASP A 34 10.11 -15.21 -7.77
N MET A 35 9.72 -14.52 -6.69
CA MET A 35 8.75 -15.00 -5.71
C MET A 35 7.29 -14.75 -6.11
N ASN A 36 7.06 -14.21 -7.31
CA ASN A 36 5.76 -13.80 -7.83
C ASN A 36 5.08 -12.66 -7.06
N GLU A 37 5.86 -11.85 -6.33
CA GLU A 37 5.36 -10.64 -5.68
C GLU A 37 5.42 -9.45 -6.64
N LEU A 38 4.44 -8.57 -6.56
CA LEU A 38 4.39 -7.32 -7.30
C LEU A 38 5.60 -6.43 -6.93
N GLN A 39 6.17 -5.79 -7.94
CA GLN A 39 7.15 -4.73 -7.78
C GLN A 39 6.66 -3.49 -8.53
N LYS A 40 6.80 -2.34 -7.89
CA LYS A 40 6.59 -1.03 -8.52
C LYS A 40 7.92 -0.29 -8.51
N ASP A 41 8.41 0.11 -9.68
CA ASP A 41 9.69 0.83 -9.81
C ASP A 41 10.85 0.08 -9.13
N GLY A 42 10.85 -1.25 -9.22
CA GLY A 42 11.84 -2.13 -8.58
C GLY A 42 11.66 -2.34 -7.07
N LYS A 43 10.72 -1.65 -6.41
CA LYS A 43 10.38 -1.87 -5.00
C LYS A 43 9.33 -2.96 -4.86
N THR A 44 9.62 -3.97 -4.06
CA THR A 44 8.71 -5.09 -3.80
C THR A 44 7.57 -4.68 -2.87
N GLU A 45 6.35 -4.97 -3.29
CA GLU A 45 5.16 -4.92 -2.44
C GLU A 45 5.05 -6.26 -1.69
N TYR A 46 5.31 -6.26 -0.39
CA TYR A 46 5.43 -7.50 0.37
C TYR A 46 4.09 -8.29 0.41
N ARG A 47 4.16 -9.62 0.25
CA ARG A 47 3.01 -10.56 0.26
C ARG A 47 2.02 -10.41 -0.89
N SER A 48 2.38 -9.66 -1.93
CA SER A 48 1.50 -9.37 -3.07
C SER A 48 1.55 -10.45 -4.16
N ASN A 49 1.08 -11.66 -3.84
CA ASN A 49 1.16 -12.78 -4.77
C ASN A 49 0.35 -12.53 -6.06
N VAL A 50 1.01 -12.59 -7.22
CA VAL A 50 0.39 -12.38 -8.54
C VAL A 50 -0.82 -13.29 -8.80
N ILE A 51 -0.79 -14.52 -8.27
CA ILE A 51 -1.84 -15.51 -8.51
C ILE A 51 -3.10 -15.05 -7.78
N ASP A 52 -2.96 -14.57 -6.56
CA ASP A 52 -4.08 -14.03 -5.77
C ASP A 52 -4.61 -12.74 -6.40
N LEU A 53 -3.72 -11.83 -6.81
CA LEU A 53 -4.08 -10.58 -7.50
C LEU A 53 -4.86 -10.82 -8.78
N PHE A 54 -4.40 -11.72 -9.66
CA PHE A 54 -5.11 -12.05 -10.90
C PHE A 54 -6.38 -12.86 -10.64
N SER A 55 -6.39 -13.74 -9.63
CA SER A 55 -7.59 -14.47 -9.23
C SER A 55 -8.68 -13.51 -8.77
N TYR A 56 -8.32 -12.53 -7.95
CA TYR A 56 -9.20 -11.47 -7.48
C TYR A 56 -9.75 -10.63 -8.64
N LEU A 57 -8.90 -10.23 -9.58
CA LEU A 57 -9.27 -9.41 -10.74
C LEU A 57 -10.23 -10.13 -11.70
N MET A 58 -9.99 -11.42 -11.93
CA MET A 58 -10.61 -12.22 -13.00
C MET A 58 -11.76 -13.10 -12.52
N ARG A 59 -12.15 -13.01 -11.25
CA ARG A 59 -13.28 -13.75 -10.69
C ARG A 59 -14.21 -12.75 -10.00
N ASN A 60 -15.52 -13.01 -10.09
CA ASN A 60 -16.43 -12.39 -9.15
C ASN A 60 -16.31 -13.14 -7.84
N GLU A 61 -16.00 -12.40 -6.80
CA GLU A 61 -15.93 -12.96 -5.47
C GLU A 61 -17.32 -13.14 -4.87
N ARG A 62 -17.37 -13.99 -3.83
CA ARG A 62 -18.49 -13.97 -2.90
C ARG A 62 -18.49 -12.62 -2.18
N ALA A 63 -19.67 -12.14 -1.78
CA ALA A 63 -19.89 -10.76 -1.34
C ALA A 63 -18.96 -10.24 -0.21
N GLU A 64 -18.26 -11.10 0.51
CA GLU A 64 -17.43 -10.77 1.68
C GLU A 64 -15.93 -10.96 1.47
N SER A 65 -15.48 -11.29 0.26
CA SER A 65 -14.05 -11.54 0.05
C SER A 65 -13.27 -10.23 0.04
N GLN A 66 -12.24 -10.19 0.88
CA GLN A 66 -11.38 -9.04 1.02
C GLN A 66 -10.32 -9.01 -0.08
N PRO A 67 -9.89 -7.82 -0.54
CA PRO A 67 -8.76 -7.69 -1.44
C PRO A 67 -7.51 -8.38 -0.87
N PRO A 68 -6.74 -9.12 -1.68
CA PRO A 68 -5.49 -9.71 -1.25
C PRO A 68 -4.44 -8.62 -0.92
N PRO A 69 -3.40 -8.95 -0.15
CA PRO A 69 -2.30 -8.04 0.10
C PRO A 69 -1.70 -7.47 -1.20
N GLY A 70 -1.31 -6.19 -1.18
CA GLY A 70 -0.79 -5.49 -2.35
C GLY A 70 -1.81 -5.15 -3.44
N PHE A 71 -3.11 -5.45 -3.23
CA PHE A 71 -4.13 -5.16 -4.24
C PHE A 71 -4.27 -3.65 -4.54
N HIS A 72 -4.03 -2.77 -3.55
CA HIS A 72 -4.07 -1.33 -3.79
C HIS A 72 -2.99 -0.88 -4.79
N THR A 73 -1.75 -1.30 -4.59
CA THR A 73 -0.63 -1.03 -5.52
C THR A 73 -0.89 -1.68 -6.88
N PHE A 74 -1.45 -2.88 -6.90
CA PHE A 74 -1.85 -3.55 -8.14
C PHE A 74 -2.95 -2.78 -8.89
N LEU A 75 -4.00 -2.30 -8.19
CA LEU A 75 -5.07 -1.50 -8.76
C LEU A 75 -4.55 -0.20 -9.34
N GLN A 76 -3.59 0.45 -8.68
CA GLN A 76 -2.88 1.60 -9.25
C GLN A 76 -2.21 1.23 -10.58
N GLY A 77 -1.52 0.08 -10.63
CA GLY A 77 -0.93 -0.41 -11.88
C GLY A 77 -1.96 -0.70 -12.97
N ILE A 78 -3.15 -1.21 -12.61
CA ILE A 78 -4.26 -1.40 -13.56
C ILE A 78 -4.73 -0.07 -14.16
N LEU A 79 -4.78 0.99 -13.34
CA LEU A 79 -5.15 2.34 -13.78
C LEU A 79 -4.04 3.00 -14.62
N ASP A 80 -2.79 2.92 -14.17
CA ASP A 80 -1.63 3.54 -14.83
C ASP A 80 -1.35 2.88 -16.20
N ALA A 81 -1.55 1.56 -16.30
CA ALA A 81 -1.36 0.79 -17.53
C ALA A 81 -2.55 0.86 -18.50
N ASP A 82 -3.61 1.60 -18.15
CA ASP A 82 -4.85 1.73 -18.90
C ASP A 82 -5.39 0.35 -19.35
N ILE A 83 -5.59 -0.55 -18.37
CA ILE A 83 -6.12 -1.88 -18.65
C ILE A 83 -7.61 -1.77 -19.00
N PRO A 84 -8.07 -2.33 -20.14
CA PRO A 84 -9.47 -2.26 -20.53
C PRO A 84 -10.41 -2.90 -19.49
N ILE A 85 -11.43 -2.16 -19.08
CA ILE A 85 -12.42 -2.62 -18.08
C ILE A 85 -13.16 -3.90 -18.51
N GLY A 86 -13.28 -4.15 -19.82
CA GLY A 86 -13.88 -5.38 -20.36
C GLY A 86 -13.07 -6.65 -20.09
N TRP A 87 -11.78 -6.51 -19.76
CA TRP A 87 -10.91 -7.64 -19.42
C TRP A 87 -11.10 -8.08 -17.98
N ILE A 88 -11.47 -7.15 -17.11
CA ILE A 88 -11.73 -7.35 -15.68
C ILE A 88 -13.07 -8.07 -15.51
N VAL A 89 -13.17 -8.95 -14.51
CA VAL A 89 -14.43 -9.65 -14.20
C VAL A 89 -15.03 -9.12 -12.91
N ASN A 90 -14.19 -8.94 -11.89
CA ASN A 90 -14.62 -8.55 -10.56
C ASN A 90 -15.42 -7.23 -10.58
N LYS A 91 -16.70 -7.29 -10.18
CA LYS A 91 -17.61 -6.15 -10.17
C LYS A 91 -17.14 -5.01 -9.26
N ASN A 92 -16.64 -5.33 -8.07
CA ASN A 92 -16.16 -4.34 -7.11
C ASN A 92 -14.97 -3.56 -7.71
N VAL A 93 -14.05 -4.28 -8.37
CA VAL A 93 -12.91 -3.65 -9.05
C VAL A 93 -13.37 -2.75 -10.20
N LYS A 94 -14.36 -3.18 -10.98
CA LYS A 94 -14.92 -2.34 -12.05
C LYS A 94 -15.53 -1.05 -11.51
N GLU A 95 -16.31 -1.15 -10.43
CA GLU A 95 -16.88 0.03 -9.78
C GLU A 95 -15.79 0.97 -9.29
N LEU A 96 -14.75 0.44 -8.63
CA LEU A 96 -13.60 1.24 -8.19
C LEU A 96 -12.90 1.96 -9.35
N ILE A 97 -12.71 1.28 -10.49
CA ILE A 97 -12.09 1.89 -11.68
C ILE A 97 -13.00 2.98 -12.27
N LEU A 98 -14.31 2.73 -12.41
CA LEU A 98 -15.26 3.71 -12.91
C LEU A 98 -15.32 4.96 -12.02
N LEU A 99 -15.37 4.77 -10.70
CA LEU A 99 -15.31 5.87 -9.73
C LEU A 99 -14.00 6.66 -9.85
N SER A 100 -12.87 5.98 -10.03
CA SER A 100 -11.56 6.61 -10.18
C SER A 100 -11.40 7.38 -11.50
N GLN A 101 -12.15 7.03 -12.54
CA GLN A 101 -12.15 7.71 -13.84
C GLN A 101 -13.16 8.87 -13.91
N ALA A 102 -14.24 8.81 -13.13
CA ALA A 102 -15.30 9.83 -13.12
C ALA A 102 -14.89 11.14 -12.43
N ASP A 103 -13.82 11.14 -11.61
CA ASP A 103 -13.32 12.32 -10.90
C ASP A 103 -11.91 12.72 -11.39
N PRO A 104 -11.80 13.46 -12.52
CA PRO A 104 -10.50 13.90 -13.03
C PRO A 104 -9.74 14.82 -12.06
N LYS A 105 -10.41 15.43 -11.06
CA LYS A 105 -9.77 16.34 -10.09
C LYS A 105 -8.90 15.63 -9.07
N ARG A 106 -8.95 14.29 -8.96
CA ARG A 106 -8.10 13.52 -8.04
C ARG A 106 -6.76 13.08 -8.63
N ARG A 107 -6.60 13.07 -9.96
CA ARG A 107 -5.33 12.66 -10.60
C ARG A 107 -4.20 13.68 -10.37
N ASP A 108 -4.53 14.95 -10.23
CA ASP A 108 -3.52 16.03 -10.10
C ASP A 108 -2.99 16.23 -8.68
N GLN A 109 -3.52 15.53 -7.66
CA GLN A 109 -3.12 15.73 -6.26
C GLN A 109 -1.96 14.84 -5.79
N SER A 110 -1.49 13.89 -6.60
CA SER A 110 -0.39 12.98 -6.23
C SER A 110 1.00 13.46 -6.68
N SER A 111 1.11 14.65 -7.26
CA SER A 111 2.41 15.33 -7.36
C SER A 111 2.72 16.01 -6.02
N PRO A 112 3.87 15.73 -5.38
CA PRO A 112 4.29 16.52 -4.25
C PRO A 112 4.60 17.92 -4.77
N SER A 113 3.62 18.82 -4.62
CA SER A 113 3.88 20.26 -4.71
C SER A 113 5.01 20.54 -3.73
N THR A 114 6.18 20.91 -4.24
CA THR A 114 7.28 21.45 -3.45
C THR A 114 6.77 22.76 -2.85
N LEU A 115 6.14 22.64 -1.68
CA LEU A 115 5.69 23.79 -0.92
C LEU A 115 6.94 24.51 -0.44
N ASN A 116 7.08 25.73 -0.96
CA ASN A 116 8.22 26.60 -0.81
C ASN A 116 8.77 26.68 0.62
N GLU A 117 10.09 26.62 0.67
CA GLU A 117 11.01 27.05 1.71
C GLU A 117 10.42 28.13 2.62
N SER A 118 10.11 27.76 3.87
CA SER A 118 10.01 28.72 4.97
C SER A 118 11.16 28.45 5.94
N LYS A 119 12.20 29.27 5.82
CA LYS A 119 13.36 29.33 6.72
C LYS A 119 12.91 29.34 8.19
N PRO A 120 13.44 28.47 9.06
CA PRO A 120 13.44 28.78 10.47
C PRO A 120 14.52 29.84 10.74
N LYS A 121 14.09 30.97 11.29
CA LYS A 121 14.95 32.06 11.80
C LYS A 121 15.97 31.49 12.79
N LYS A 122 17.22 31.94 12.67
CA LYS A 122 18.30 31.72 13.65
C LYS A 122 17.82 32.09 15.05
N LEU A 123 17.70 31.10 15.93
CA LEU A 123 17.71 31.30 17.38
C LEU A 123 19.16 31.43 17.83
N THR A 124 19.51 32.60 18.35
CA THR A 124 20.85 32.93 18.85
C THR A 124 21.09 32.30 20.21
N THR A 125 22.30 31.75 20.40
CA THR A 125 22.82 31.06 21.60
C THR A 125 22.65 31.83 22.94
N ALA A 126 22.31 33.11 22.91
CA ALA A 126 22.17 33.96 24.09
C ALA A 126 20.89 33.72 24.92
N GLU A 127 19.82 33.16 24.35
CA GLU A 127 18.59 32.84 25.12
C GLU A 127 18.67 31.52 25.89
N ARG A 128 19.72 30.72 25.64
CA ARG A 128 19.88 29.38 26.22
C ARG A 128 20.68 29.35 27.54
N LEU A 129 21.08 30.50 28.08
CA LEU A 129 21.99 30.61 29.24
C LEU A 129 21.41 31.28 30.51
N GLN A 130 20.10 31.51 30.62
CA GLN A 130 19.52 32.06 31.85
C GLN A 130 18.62 31.08 32.62
N THR A 131 19.10 29.86 32.88
CA THR A 131 18.59 29.05 34.00
C THR A 131 19.64 28.03 34.46
N ILE A 132 20.81 28.51 34.88
CA ILE A 132 21.74 27.71 35.69
C ILE A 132 22.11 28.56 36.90
N SER A 133 21.41 28.34 38.01
CA SER A 133 21.96 28.58 39.35
C SER A 133 21.41 27.50 40.27
N ASN A 134 22.22 26.44 40.40
CA ASN A 134 22.19 25.41 41.46
C ASN A 134 22.56 26.04 42.83
N PRO A 135 22.57 25.34 43.99
CA PRO A 135 22.83 23.89 44.21
C PRO A 135 21.95 23.28 45.34
N GLU A 136 22.01 22.03 45.85
CA GLU A 136 23.07 21.04 46.10
C GLU A 136 22.47 19.62 46.26
N THR A 137 23.35 18.61 46.20
CA THR A 137 23.32 17.31 46.93
C THR A 137 23.01 16.02 46.13
N SER A 138 24.11 15.42 45.67
CA SER A 138 24.42 13.99 45.44
C SER A 138 24.10 13.11 46.68
N PRO A 139 23.85 11.77 46.64
CA PRO A 139 24.56 10.81 45.77
C PRO A 139 23.78 9.59 45.20
N GLU A 140 24.43 9.00 44.18
CA GLU A 140 24.35 7.61 43.67
C GLU A 140 24.71 6.56 44.77
N PRO A 141 24.73 5.21 44.57
CA PRO A 141 24.47 4.39 43.35
C PRO A 141 23.71 3.05 43.60
N GLU A 142 23.74 2.15 42.59
CA GLU A 142 23.58 0.67 42.60
C GLU A 142 22.31 0.11 41.92
N LYS A 143 22.27 -0.98 41.15
CA LYS A 143 23.21 -1.91 40.45
C LYS A 143 22.32 -2.87 39.62
N GLU A 144 22.80 -3.31 38.44
CA GLU A 144 22.50 -4.59 37.73
C GLU A 144 21.03 -4.91 37.36
N ALA A 145 20.66 -5.63 36.30
CA ALA A 145 21.32 -6.69 35.55
C ALA A 145 20.74 -6.82 34.13
N ILE A 146 21.60 -7.27 33.21
CA ILE A 146 21.27 -7.68 31.85
C ILE A 146 20.64 -9.09 31.88
N LYS A 147 19.48 -9.28 31.23
CA LYS A 147 19.08 -10.59 30.66
C LYS A 147 18.42 -10.39 29.29
N LYS A 148 19.04 -10.98 28.27
CA LYS A 148 18.46 -11.26 26.94
C LYS A 148 17.51 -12.44 27.03
N THR A 149 16.29 -12.32 26.47
CA THR A 149 15.65 -13.40 25.68
C THR A 149 14.56 -12.84 24.74
N LEU A 150 14.77 -13.06 23.44
CA LEU A 150 13.84 -13.38 22.35
C LEU A 150 12.32 -13.45 22.66
N SER A 151 11.48 -12.69 21.95
CA SER A 151 10.35 -13.17 21.08
C SER A 151 9.49 -12.01 20.53
N ASP A 152 9.12 -12.13 19.25
CA ASP A 152 8.24 -11.38 18.33
C ASP A 152 7.46 -10.10 18.74
N PRO A 153 7.39 -9.07 17.85
CA PRO A 153 6.25 -8.18 17.80
C PRO A 153 5.17 -8.75 16.86
N GLU A 154 4.06 -9.23 17.43
CA GLU A 154 2.79 -9.35 16.71
C GLU A 154 2.42 -8.00 16.09
N SER A 155 2.58 -7.87 14.77
CA SER A 155 1.98 -6.78 14.02
C SER A 155 0.46 -7.00 13.97
N SER A 156 -0.23 -6.42 14.95
CA SER A 156 -1.68 -6.50 15.15
C SER A 156 -2.50 -6.22 13.88
N PRO A 157 -3.45 -7.10 13.48
CA PRO A 157 -4.39 -6.88 12.37
C PRO A 157 -5.42 -5.75 12.62
N THR A 158 -5.45 -5.20 13.85
CA THR A 158 -6.41 -4.18 14.30
C THR A 158 -6.30 -2.85 13.55
N ILE A 159 -5.13 -2.51 13.00
CA ILE A 159 -4.92 -1.23 12.30
C ILE A 159 -5.56 -1.25 10.90
N GLN A 160 -5.52 -2.38 10.19
CA GLN A 160 -6.12 -2.50 8.85
C GLN A 160 -7.65 -2.57 8.92
N LEU A 161 -8.20 -3.23 9.95
CA LEU A 161 -9.65 -3.31 10.15
C LEU A 161 -10.29 -1.92 10.38
N LYS A 162 -9.59 -1.03 11.11
CA LYS A 162 -10.07 0.33 11.40
C LYS A 162 -10.12 1.24 10.17
N GLN A 163 -9.24 1.03 9.19
CA GLN A 163 -9.30 1.79 7.93
C GLN A 163 -10.48 1.34 7.06
N TRP A 164 -10.86 0.06 7.15
CA TRP A 164 -12.00 -0.49 6.41
C TRP A 164 -13.34 -0.06 7.00
N THR A 165 -13.52 -0.06 8.33
CA THR A 165 -14.78 0.35 8.95
C THR A 165 -15.11 1.83 8.72
N ASN A 166 -14.09 2.69 8.63
CA ASN A 166 -14.27 4.11 8.35
C ASN A 166 -14.82 4.35 6.91
N TRP A 167 -14.52 3.45 5.97
CA TRP A 167 -15.01 3.53 4.58
C TRP A 167 -16.48 3.09 4.44
N GLU A 168 -16.92 2.10 5.21
CA GLU A 168 -18.34 1.66 5.27
C GLU A 168 -19.23 2.71 5.94
N GLU A 169 -18.75 3.39 7.00
CA GLU A 169 -19.50 4.47 7.67
C GLU A 169 -19.67 5.71 6.77
N ALA A 170 -18.65 6.05 5.97
CA ALA A 170 -18.72 7.16 5.02
C ALA A 170 -19.80 6.98 3.94
N LYS A 171 -20.20 5.74 3.62
CA LYS A 171 -21.31 5.45 2.69
C LYS A 171 -22.69 5.70 3.30
N ARG A 172 -22.84 5.68 4.63
CA ARG A 172 -24.14 5.83 5.31
C ARG A 172 -24.55 7.28 5.55
N LEU A 173 -23.65 8.23 5.33
CA LEU A 173 -23.86 9.66 5.58
C LEU A 173 -24.05 10.49 4.30
N SER A 174 -24.21 9.85 3.14
CA SER A 174 -24.59 10.49 1.87
C SER A 174 -26.00 10.07 1.46
#